data_AF-A0A516X8X6-F1
#
_entry.id   AF-A0A516X8X6-F1
#
_cell.length_a   1.000
_cell.length_b   1.000
_cell.length_c   1.000
_cell.angle_alpha   90.00
_cell.angle_beta   90.00
_cell.angle_gamma   90.00
#
_symmetry.space_group_name_H-M   'P 1'
#
loop_
_entity.id
_entity.type
_entity.pdbx_description
1 polymer ?
#
loop_
_entity_poly.entity_id
_entity_poly.type
_entity_poly.pdbx_seq_one_letter_code
_entity_poly.pdbx_strand_id
1 'polypeptide(L)'
;MASTAQRAAARTRAREKMTEHLAARREREKQLQDDLAAFFKTEDKLATARERRDIAYRRADARYDRDTAAVYQRRAELVAAMRTTGQTVADIAALTGLPAAEVRELHRAAGTQREQTAKKTPAPAAADTGGPASTGNSRPAGGHDESDGPREAAAL
;
A
#
# COMPACT_ATOMS: atom_id res chain seq x y z
N MET A 1 -17.51 8.90 80.41
CA MET A 1 -17.81 9.97 79.43
C MET A 1 -16.48 10.57 78.96
N ALA A 2 -16.12 10.44 77.68
CA ALA A 2 -14.86 11.01 77.16
C ALA A 2 -14.89 12.55 77.21
N SER A 3 -13.79 13.17 77.65
CA SER A 3 -13.70 14.62 77.79
C SER A 3 -13.84 15.32 76.43
N THR A 4 -14.31 16.56 76.44
CA THR A 4 -14.47 17.36 75.22
C THR A 4 -13.14 17.50 74.45
N ALA A 5 -12.01 17.58 75.17
CA ALA A 5 -10.66 17.61 74.59
C ALA A 5 -10.28 16.28 73.91
N GLN A 6 -10.61 15.13 74.50
CA GLN A 6 -10.39 13.81 73.87
C GLN A 6 -11.21 13.66 72.57
N ARG A 7 -12.45 14.15 72.55
CA ARG A 7 -13.30 14.14 71.35
C ARG A 7 -12.75 15.06 70.25
N ALA A 8 -12.20 16.23 70.59
CA ALA A 8 -11.57 17.13 69.63
C ALA A 8 -10.29 16.51 69.02
N ALA A 9 -9.39 15.97 69.85
CA ALA A 9 -8.17 15.32 69.39
C ALA A 9 -8.45 14.09 68.50
N ALA A 10 -9.49 13.30 68.84
CA ALA A 10 -9.92 12.18 68.01
C ALA A 10 -10.41 12.61 66.61
N ARG A 11 -11.15 13.73 66.53
CA ARG A 11 -11.60 14.29 65.25
C ARG A 11 -10.45 14.81 64.41
N THR A 12 -9.46 15.46 65.01
CA THR A 12 -8.26 15.93 64.29
C THR A 12 -7.50 14.77 63.68
N ARG A 13 -7.21 13.72 64.45
CA ARG A 13 -6.53 12.51 63.94
C ARG A 13 -7.32 11.79 62.84
N ALA A 14 -8.65 11.76 62.94
CA ALA A 14 -9.49 11.18 61.90
C ALA A 14 -9.42 11.98 60.58
N ARG A 15 -9.35 13.32 60.67
CA ARG A 15 -9.17 14.19 59.50
C ARG A 15 -7.79 14.01 58.88
N GLU A 16 -6.73 13.98 59.69
CA GLU A 16 -5.35 13.76 59.24
C GLU A 16 -5.22 12.43 58.47
N LYS A 17 -5.72 11.33 59.05
CA LYS A 17 -5.73 10.01 58.37
C LYS A 17 -6.53 10.02 57.07
N MET A 18 -7.67 10.73 57.04
CA MET A 18 -8.46 10.86 55.81
C MET A 18 -7.70 11.66 54.75
N THR A 19 -7.01 12.73 55.13
CA THR A 19 -6.21 13.53 54.20
C THR A 19 -5.03 12.75 53.64
N GLU A 20 -4.33 11.97 54.47
CA GLU A 20 -3.26 11.07 54.03
C GLU A 20 -3.78 10.00 53.06
N HIS A 21 -4.92 9.39 53.37
CA HIS A 21 -5.53 8.40 52.49
C HIS A 21 -5.96 9.00 51.14
N LEU A 22 -6.53 10.22 51.15
CA LEU A 22 -6.88 10.93 49.93
C LEU A 22 -5.63 11.30 49.12
N ALA A 23 -4.55 11.74 49.76
CA ALA A 23 -3.29 12.03 49.08
C ALA A 23 -2.69 10.77 48.44
N ALA A 24 -2.63 9.65 49.18
CA ALA A 24 -2.15 8.38 48.66
C ALA A 24 -3.02 7.85 47.49
N ARG A 25 -4.35 8.06 47.57
CA ARG A 25 -5.25 7.69 46.48
C ARG A 25 -5.01 8.53 45.22
N ARG A 26 -4.84 9.85 45.36
CA ARG A 26 -4.53 10.74 44.24
C ARG A 26 -3.22 10.37 43.56
N GLU A 27 -2.21 10.01 44.33
CA GLU A 27 -0.91 9.58 43.78
C GLU A 27 -1.04 8.28 42.98
N ARG A 28 -1.76 7.27 43.52
CA ARG A 28 -2.04 6.03 42.79
C ARG A 28 -2.87 6.27 41.52
N GLU A 29 -3.86 7.15 41.59
CA GLU A 29 -4.68 7.50 40.42
C GLU A 29 -3.84 8.19 39.34
N LYS A 30 -2.92 9.08 39.73
CA LYS A 30 -1.98 9.71 38.79
C LYS A 30 -1.04 8.69 38.14
N GLN A 31 -0.42 7.83 38.95
CA GLN A 31 0.47 6.77 38.43
C GLN A 31 -0.27 5.85 37.46
N LEU A 32 -1.51 5.45 37.80
CA LEU A 32 -2.33 4.65 36.92
C LEU A 32 -2.65 5.36 35.60
N GLN A 33 -2.94 6.67 35.64
CA GLN A 33 -3.16 7.47 34.42
C GLN A 33 -1.91 7.52 33.54
N ASP A 34 -0.74 7.74 34.14
CA ASP A 34 0.54 7.79 33.42
C ASP A 34 0.89 6.43 32.81
N ASP A 35 0.71 5.35 33.56
CA ASP A 35 0.94 3.98 33.09
C ASP A 35 -0.01 3.59 31.96
N LEU A 36 -1.29 3.95 32.06
CA LEU A 36 -2.28 3.72 31.00
C LEU A 36 -1.93 4.51 29.73
N ALA A 37 -1.52 5.77 29.86
CA ALA A 37 -1.10 6.58 28.73
C ALA A 37 0.14 5.97 28.03
N ALA A 38 1.12 5.49 28.81
CA ALA A 38 2.29 4.80 28.29
C ALA A 38 1.94 3.48 27.60
N PHE A 39 1.01 2.71 28.17
CA PHE A 39 0.52 1.46 27.60
C PHE A 39 -0.14 1.69 26.24
N PHE A 40 -1.11 2.60 26.13
CA PHE A 40 -1.79 2.87 24.86
C PHE A 40 -0.83 3.39 23.78
N LYS A 41 0.11 4.27 24.15
CA LYS A 41 1.15 4.73 23.23
C LYS A 41 2.03 3.58 22.72
N THR A 42 2.24 2.55 23.53
CA THR A 42 2.99 1.35 23.15
C THR A 42 2.17 0.46 22.21
N GLU A 43 0.88 0.29 22.49
CA GLU A 43 -0.05 -0.43 21.59
C GLU A 43 -0.16 0.26 20.21
N ASP A 44 -0.23 1.59 20.16
CA ASP A 44 -0.24 2.34 18.89
C ASP A 44 1.03 2.10 18.07
N LYS A 45 2.20 2.09 18.74
CA LYS A 45 3.47 1.75 18.09
C LYS A 45 3.48 0.32 17.58
N LEU A 46 2.93 -0.62 18.35
CA LEU A 46 2.83 -2.02 17.96
C LEU A 46 1.91 -2.21 16.75
N ALA A 47 0.75 -1.54 16.74
CA ALA A 47 -0.18 -1.53 15.62
C ALA A 47 0.50 -0.98 14.35
N THR A 48 1.18 0.17 14.48
CA THR A 48 1.95 0.77 13.37
C THR A 48 3.05 -0.17 12.86
N ALA A 49 3.77 -0.84 13.76
CA ALA A 49 4.81 -1.79 13.38
C ALA A 49 4.25 -3.01 12.63
N ARG A 50 3.09 -3.54 13.06
CA ARG A 50 2.38 -4.63 12.38
C ARG A 50 1.93 -4.21 10.99
N GLU A 51 1.34 -3.03 10.85
CA GLU A 51 0.91 -2.52 9.54
C GLU A 51 2.09 -2.36 8.58
N ARG A 52 3.20 -1.75 9.05
CA ARG A 52 4.42 -1.61 8.24
C ARG A 52 4.96 -2.95 7.76
N ARG A 53 4.97 -3.95 8.64
CA ARG A 53 5.38 -5.32 8.31
C ARG A 53 4.48 -5.91 7.22
N ASP A 54 3.17 -5.79 7.36
CA ASP A 54 2.21 -6.39 6.42
C ASP A 54 2.25 -5.69 5.06
N ILE A 55 2.49 -4.37 5.02
CA ILE A 55 2.77 -3.65 3.78
C ILE A 55 4.07 -4.15 3.14
N ALA A 56 5.13 -4.37 3.92
CA ALA A 56 6.40 -4.86 3.40
C ALA A 56 6.26 -6.26 2.80
N TYR A 57 5.56 -7.18 3.47
CA TYR A 57 5.29 -8.52 2.94
C TYR A 57 4.49 -8.46 1.64
N ARG A 58 3.37 -7.73 1.59
CA ARG A 58 2.59 -7.58 0.36
C ARG A 58 3.41 -7.03 -0.80
N ARG A 59 4.32 -6.08 -0.53
CA ARG A 59 5.23 -5.54 -1.55
C ARG A 59 6.28 -6.56 -1.99
N ALA A 60 6.79 -7.37 -1.07
CA ALA A 60 7.75 -8.43 -1.39
C ALA A 60 7.08 -9.52 -2.24
N ASP A 61 5.89 -9.97 -1.85
CA ASP A 61 5.11 -10.99 -2.58
C ASP A 61 4.76 -10.49 -3.98
N ALA A 62 4.24 -9.26 -4.12
CA ALA A 62 3.93 -8.70 -5.43
C ALA A 62 5.16 -8.52 -6.34
N ARG A 63 6.35 -8.32 -5.76
CA ARG A 63 7.62 -8.29 -6.53
C ARG A 63 8.02 -9.70 -6.94
N TYR A 64 7.98 -10.66 -6.02
CA TYR A 64 8.26 -12.06 -6.30
C TYR A 64 7.35 -12.59 -7.40
N ASP A 65 6.05 -12.39 -7.32
CA ASP A 65 5.08 -12.84 -8.32
C ASP A 65 5.36 -12.23 -9.70
N ARG A 66 5.69 -10.93 -9.73
CA ARG A 66 6.03 -10.24 -10.99
C ARG A 66 7.30 -10.80 -11.60
N ASP A 67 8.36 -10.92 -10.81
CA ASP A 67 9.68 -11.33 -11.29
C ASP A 67 9.66 -12.80 -11.72
N THR A 68 8.98 -13.66 -10.95
CA THR A 68 8.78 -15.07 -11.31
C THR A 68 7.92 -15.22 -12.56
N ALA A 69 6.84 -14.45 -12.70
CA ALA A 69 6.04 -14.44 -13.92
C ALA A 69 6.90 -14.02 -15.13
N ALA A 70 7.70 -12.96 -15.01
CA ALA A 70 8.59 -12.51 -16.09
C ALA A 70 9.62 -13.57 -16.48
N VAL A 71 10.23 -14.24 -15.50
CA VAL A 71 11.16 -15.36 -15.76
C VAL A 71 10.43 -16.52 -16.44
N TYR A 72 9.23 -16.88 -15.99
CA TYR A 72 8.45 -17.96 -16.59
C TYR A 72 8.06 -17.65 -18.03
N GLN A 73 7.68 -16.40 -18.31
CA GLN A 73 7.45 -15.95 -19.69
C GLN A 73 8.70 -16.06 -20.54
N ARG A 74 9.84 -15.60 -20.02
CA ARG A 74 11.09 -15.71 -20.77
C ARG A 74 11.46 -17.16 -21.06
N ARG A 75 11.25 -18.08 -20.11
CA ARG A 75 11.43 -19.52 -20.32
C ARG A 75 10.52 -20.04 -21.43
N ALA A 76 9.25 -19.66 -21.42
CA ALA A 76 8.27 -20.06 -22.43
C ALA A 76 8.69 -19.56 -23.84
N GLU A 77 9.11 -18.30 -23.96
CA GLU A 77 9.63 -17.72 -25.21
C GLU A 77 10.83 -18.50 -25.74
N LEU A 78 11.79 -18.83 -24.88
CA LEU A 78 13.00 -19.57 -25.26
C LEU A 78 12.67 -21.00 -25.72
N VAL A 79 11.78 -21.70 -25.02
CA VAL A 79 11.30 -23.03 -25.45
C VAL A 79 10.58 -22.94 -26.79
N ALA A 80 9.76 -21.92 -27.01
CA ALA A 80 9.11 -21.70 -28.30
C ALA A 80 10.14 -21.41 -29.41
N ALA A 81 11.18 -20.63 -29.15
CA ALA A 81 12.26 -20.38 -30.10
C ALA A 81 13.04 -21.67 -30.46
N MET A 82 13.33 -22.51 -29.47
CA MET A 82 13.94 -23.83 -29.72
C MET A 82 13.03 -24.72 -30.58
N ARG A 83 11.72 -24.71 -30.33
CA ARG A 83 10.75 -25.44 -31.17
C ARG A 83 10.71 -24.91 -32.60
N THR A 84 10.80 -23.60 -32.80
CA THR A 84 10.84 -23.01 -34.16
C THR A 84 12.11 -23.32 -34.94
N THR A 85 13.21 -23.63 -34.25
CA THR A 85 14.48 -24.04 -34.89
C THR A 85 14.53 -25.54 -35.20
N GLY A 86 13.44 -26.29 -34.95
CA GLY A 86 13.30 -27.71 -35.30
C GLY A 86 13.61 -28.68 -34.16
N GLN A 87 13.96 -28.20 -32.97
CA GLN A 87 14.22 -29.08 -31.82
C GLN A 87 12.93 -29.80 -31.37
N THR A 88 13.05 -31.10 -31.06
CA THR A 88 11.93 -31.86 -30.50
C THR A 88 11.77 -31.59 -29.01
N VAL A 89 10.63 -31.99 -28.44
CA VAL A 89 10.40 -31.90 -26.98
C VAL A 89 11.42 -32.75 -26.21
N ALA A 90 11.83 -33.90 -26.76
CA ALA A 90 12.82 -34.77 -26.14
C ALA A 90 14.21 -34.12 -26.13
N ASP A 91 14.61 -33.47 -27.24
CA ASP A 91 15.90 -32.78 -27.33
C ASP A 91 15.96 -31.60 -26.35
N ILE A 92 14.89 -30.80 -26.27
CA ILE A 92 14.82 -29.67 -25.33
C ILE A 92 14.87 -30.17 -23.88
N ALA A 93 14.15 -31.26 -23.58
CA ALA A 93 14.17 -31.87 -22.25
C ALA A 93 15.59 -32.35 -21.88
N ALA A 94 16.29 -33.00 -22.81
CA ALA A 94 17.67 -33.44 -22.61
C ALA A 94 18.65 -32.27 -22.43
N LEU A 95 18.51 -31.20 -23.22
CA LEU A 95 19.40 -30.03 -23.17
C LEU A 95 19.19 -29.16 -21.93
N THR A 96 17.95 -29.05 -21.46
CA THR A 96 17.59 -28.15 -20.34
C THR A 96 17.46 -28.86 -19.01
N GLY A 97 17.42 -30.20 -19.00
CA GLY A 97 17.12 -31.00 -17.81
C GLY A 97 15.66 -30.90 -17.36
N LEU A 98 14.79 -30.24 -18.13
CA LEU A 98 13.37 -30.11 -17.79
C LEU A 98 12.61 -31.38 -18.16
N PRO A 99 11.60 -31.78 -17.36
CA PRO A 99 10.73 -32.87 -17.74
C PRO A 99 9.96 -32.52 -19.01
N ALA A 100 9.75 -33.51 -19.89
CA ALA A 100 9.07 -33.32 -21.17
C ALA A 100 7.64 -32.72 -21.02
N ALA A 101 6.98 -32.95 -19.89
CA ALA A 101 5.71 -32.34 -19.56
C ALA A 101 5.82 -30.81 -19.38
N GLU A 102 6.82 -30.34 -18.63
CA GLU A 102 7.05 -28.91 -18.41
C GLU A 102 7.46 -28.20 -19.70
N VAL A 103 8.26 -28.86 -20.55
CA VAL A 103 8.59 -28.33 -21.89
C VAL A 103 7.33 -28.12 -22.75
N ARG A 104 6.38 -29.06 -22.72
CA ARG A 104 5.10 -28.92 -23.43
C ARG A 104 4.26 -27.78 -22.88
N GLU A 105 4.18 -27.64 -21.56
CA GLU A 105 3.44 -26.57 -20.90
C GLU A 105 4.04 -25.18 -21.22
N LEU A 106 5.37 -25.04 -21.14
CA LEU A 106 6.06 -23.80 -21.52
C LEU A 106 5.82 -23.44 -22.99
N HIS A 107 5.84 -24.42 -23.89
CA HIS A 107 5.56 -24.18 -25.31
C HIS A 107 4.11 -23.73 -25.55
N ARG A 108 3.13 -24.33 -24.84
CA ARG A 108 1.72 -23.93 -24.91
C ARG A 108 1.51 -22.52 -24.35
N ALA A 109 2.10 -22.21 -23.21
CA ALA A 109 2.02 -20.91 -22.56
C ALA A 109 2.48 -19.78 -23.50
N ALA A 110 3.59 -19.98 -24.21
CA ALA A 110 4.07 -19.03 -25.23
C ALA A 110 3.07 -18.81 -26.38
N GLY A 111 2.35 -19.86 -26.79
CA GLY A 111 1.31 -19.80 -27.81
C GLY A 111 0.11 -18.96 -27.37
N THR A 112 -0.42 -19.22 -26.17
CA THR A 112 -1.56 -18.46 -25.60
C THR A 112 -1.24 -16.98 -25.41
N GLN A 113 0.01 -16.64 -25.08
CA GLN A 113 0.42 -15.24 -24.93
C GLN A 113 0.53 -14.49 -26.26
N ARG A 114 1.07 -15.12 -27.32
CA ARG A 114 1.09 -14.53 -28.66
C ARG A 114 -0.31 -14.19 -29.14
N GLU A 115 -1.28 -15.05 -28.82
CA GLU A 115 -2.68 -14.82 -29.17
C GLU A 115 -3.32 -13.67 -28.37
N GLN A 116 -2.95 -13.50 -27.09
CA GLN A 116 -3.42 -12.39 -26.27
C GLN A 116 -2.78 -11.04 -26.64
N THR A 117 -1.50 -11.03 -27.02
CA THR A 117 -0.81 -9.81 -27.49
C THR A 117 -1.29 -9.40 -28.89
N ALA A 118 -1.57 -10.36 -29.78
CA ALA A 118 -2.18 -10.07 -31.08
C ALA A 118 -3.57 -9.42 -30.95
N LYS A 119 -4.38 -9.82 -29.97
CA LYS A 119 -5.70 -9.22 -29.70
C LYS A 119 -5.64 -7.81 -29.09
N LYS A 120 -4.48 -7.39 -28.57
CA LYS A 120 -4.30 -6.09 -27.88
C LYS A 120 -3.60 -5.02 -28.71
N THR A 121 -3.25 -5.31 -29.96
CA THR A 121 -2.62 -4.34 -30.87
C THR A 121 -3.71 -3.75 -31.77
N PRO A 122 -4.13 -2.48 -31.62
CA PRO A 122 -4.93 -1.81 -32.62
C PRO A 122 -4.09 -1.70 -33.88
N ALA A 123 -4.66 -2.08 -35.03
CA ALA A 123 -4.00 -1.92 -36.33
C ALA A 123 -3.54 -0.47 -36.52
N PRO A 124 -2.31 -0.22 -37.01
CA PRO A 124 -1.89 1.14 -37.31
C PRO A 124 -2.79 1.68 -38.43
N ALA A 125 -3.51 2.77 -38.14
CA ALA A 125 -4.24 3.52 -39.13
C ALA A 125 -3.27 3.90 -40.26
N ALA A 126 -3.58 3.47 -41.48
CA ALA A 126 -2.87 3.85 -42.68
C ALA A 126 -2.83 5.39 -42.75
N ALA A 127 -1.62 5.94 -42.73
CA ALA A 127 -1.39 7.35 -42.98
C ALA A 127 -1.70 7.63 -44.46
N ASP A 128 -2.87 8.23 -44.70
CA ASP A 128 -3.25 8.75 -46.00
C ASP A 128 -2.48 10.05 -46.24
N THR A 129 -1.48 9.98 -47.11
CA THR A 129 -0.71 11.12 -47.59
C THR A 129 -1.56 11.91 -48.60
N GLY A 130 -2.07 13.07 -48.18
CA GLY A 130 -2.68 14.01 -49.12
C GLY A 130 -3.21 15.28 -48.45
N GLY A 131 -2.38 16.32 -48.32
CA GLY A 131 -2.86 17.70 -48.27
C GLY A 131 -2.87 18.34 -49.66
N PRO A 132 -3.20 19.64 -49.82
CA PRO A 132 -3.91 20.55 -48.92
C PRO A 132 -5.02 21.36 -49.66
N ALA A 133 -5.87 22.11 -48.94
CA ALA A 133 -6.22 23.52 -49.23
C ALA A 133 -7.53 24.00 -48.58
N SER A 134 -7.49 25.28 -48.20
CA SER A 134 -8.54 26.29 -48.38
C SER A 134 -9.33 26.78 -47.16
N THR A 135 -8.87 27.92 -46.64
CA THR A 135 -9.57 29.20 -46.39
C THR A 135 -11.00 29.21 -45.83
N GLY A 136 -11.19 29.95 -44.73
CA GLY A 136 -12.50 30.46 -44.31
C GLY A 136 -12.50 31.13 -42.94
N ASN A 137 -12.24 32.45 -42.90
CA ASN A 137 -12.46 33.31 -41.74
C ASN A 137 -13.92 33.27 -41.25
N SER A 138 -14.17 33.41 -39.94
CA SER A 138 -15.06 34.42 -39.32
C SER A 138 -15.23 34.24 -37.79
N ARG A 139 -14.77 35.24 -37.02
CA ARG A 139 -15.28 35.66 -35.67
C ARG A 139 -16.46 36.64 -35.94
N PRO A 140 -17.24 37.18 -34.95
CA PRO A 140 -17.25 37.02 -33.49
C PRO A 140 -18.65 37.04 -32.80
N ALA A 141 -18.69 36.76 -31.48
CA ALA A 141 -19.53 37.37 -30.43
C ALA A 141 -19.31 36.52 -29.16
N GLY A 142 -18.89 37.02 -28.00
CA GLY A 142 -19.50 38.09 -27.21
C GLY A 142 -20.17 37.43 -26.00
N GLY A 143 -19.52 37.46 -24.83
CA GLY A 143 -20.04 36.89 -23.58
C GLY A 143 -19.13 37.22 -22.40
N HIS A 144 -19.47 38.29 -21.69
CA HIS A 144 -18.95 38.72 -20.39
C HIS A 144 -19.28 37.73 -19.27
N ASP A 145 -18.38 37.63 -18.27
CA ASP A 145 -18.65 37.65 -16.80
C ASP A 145 -17.28 37.56 -16.09
N GLU A 146 -16.66 38.64 -15.59
CA GLU A 146 -16.79 39.23 -14.23
C GLU A 146 -16.69 38.21 -13.07
N SER A 147 -15.53 38.17 -12.40
CA SER A 147 -15.31 38.52 -10.96
C SER A 147 -15.52 37.30 -10.04
N ASP A 148 -14.83 37.02 -8.93
CA ASP A 148 -14.07 37.77 -7.92
C ASP A 148 -13.23 36.74 -7.09
N GLY A 149 -12.24 37.19 -6.29
CA GLY A 149 -11.12 36.42 -5.68
C GLY A 149 -11.39 35.54 -4.44
N PRO A 150 -10.46 35.38 -3.45
CA PRO A 150 -9.07 35.84 -3.34
C PRO A 150 -8.03 34.71 -3.01
N ARG A 151 -6.74 34.98 -3.27
CA ARG A 151 -5.60 34.23 -2.73
C ARG A 151 -5.09 34.92 -1.47
N GLU A 152 -5.30 34.31 -0.31
CA GLU A 152 -4.64 34.67 0.95
C GLU A 152 -3.67 33.56 1.36
N ALA A 153 -2.45 33.98 1.72
CA ALA A 153 -1.54 33.42 2.75
C ALA A 153 -0.09 33.44 2.27
N ALA A 154 0.65 34.49 2.65
CA ALA A 154 2.03 34.42 3.15
C ALA A 154 2.62 35.83 3.33
N ALA A 155 2.74 36.29 4.58
CA ALA A 155 4.00 36.76 5.17
C ALA A 155 3.75 37.67 6.39
N LEU A 156 4.50 37.37 7.45
CA LEU A 156 4.72 38.10 8.71
C LEU A 156 3.74 37.79 9.85
#